data_AF-A0A8H7T017-F1
#
_entry.id   AF-A0A8H7T017-F1
#
_cell.length_a   1.000
_cell.length_b   1.000
_cell.length_c   1.000
_cell.angle_alpha   90.00
_cell.angle_beta   90.00
_cell.angle_gamma   90.00
#
_symmetry.space_group_name_H-M   'P 1'
#
loop_
_entity.id
_entity.type
_entity.pdbx_description
1 polymer ?
#
loop_
_entity_poly.entity_id
_entity_poly.type
_entity_poly.pdbx_seq_one_letter_code
_entity_poly.pdbx_strand_id
1 'polypeptide(L)'
;MAVRKSKYLAGLWENTFVHDLLWYVPNRTNLPGIPESRYNHGLRPLKWRAPTWSWASIRSAVKYDHYTAFNEAIKIEKVNVEAVDGNTAGELVAASLVVSGEMAAVNIRRNCRIQLSSEDFESVGTKERLPASFSKDYDIWAKSDDQIDEGEEVYFLLAAKVFDNQTTGMRRDEVWFMVLRLVDRNTGSGNSDNCVYARIGLAKMEVTDEPLPDFLATFVHEDNVIII
;
A
#
# COMPACT_ATOMS: atom_id res chain seq x y z
N MET A 1 -20.29 -21.53 -14.09
CA MET A 1 -19.55 -20.30 -13.75
C MET A 1 -19.63 -20.16 -12.24
N ALA A 2 -18.53 -20.38 -11.52
CA ALA A 2 -18.55 -20.35 -10.06
C ALA A 2 -18.54 -18.90 -9.58
N VAL A 3 -19.67 -18.41 -9.07
CA VAL A 3 -19.76 -17.11 -8.41
C VAL A 3 -19.13 -17.28 -7.03
N ARG A 4 -18.04 -16.56 -6.73
CA ARG A 4 -17.53 -16.47 -5.36
C ARG A 4 -18.67 -15.92 -4.48
N LYS A 5 -19.04 -16.62 -3.40
CA LYS A 5 -20.08 -16.20 -2.45
C LYS A 5 -19.59 -15.07 -1.53
N SER A 6 -18.88 -14.08 -2.06
CA SER A 6 -18.33 -12.97 -1.30
C SER A 6 -18.60 -11.66 -2.03
N LYS A 7 -18.82 -10.59 -1.27
CA LYS A 7 -19.10 -9.27 -1.81
C LYS A 7 -17.85 -8.69 -2.49
N TYR A 8 -18.04 -8.13 -3.67
CA TYR A 8 -16.99 -7.42 -4.40
C TYR A 8 -17.02 -5.95 -4.01
N LEU A 9 -15.92 -5.47 -3.43
CA LEU A 9 -15.75 -4.15 -2.84
C LEU A 9 -14.68 -3.39 -3.62
N ALA A 10 -15.13 -2.59 -4.59
CA ALA A 10 -14.31 -1.68 -5.38
C ALA A 10 -13.07 -2.33 -6.03
N GLY A 11 -13.09 -3.62 -6.36
CA GLY A 11 -11.94 -4.33 -6.95
C GLY A 11 -11.43 -5.51 -6.11
N LEU A 12 -11.79 -5.56 -4.82
CA LEU A 12 -11.30 -6.57 -3.88
C LEU A 12 -12.45 -7.46 -3.36
N TRP A 13 -12.14 -8.64 -2.86
CA TRP A 13 -13.13 -9.55 -2.27
C TRP A 13 -13.19 -9.36 -0.76
N GLU A 14 -14.40 -9.23 -0.22
CA GLU A 14 -14.64 -9.04 1.23
C GLU A 14 -14.03 -10.16 2.09
N ASN A 15 -14.09 -11.42 1.63
CA ASN A 15 -13.59 -12.56 2.41
C ASN A 15 -12.06 -12.72 2.39
N THR A 16 -11.37 -12.01 1.50
CA THR A 16 -9.90 -12.00 1.40
C THR A 16 -9.38 -10.57 1.44
N PHE A 17 -10.11 -9.65 2.07
CA PHE A 17 -9.92 -8.22 1.87
C PHE A 17 -8.53 -7.73 2.25
N VAL A 18 -8.00 -8.12 3.41
CA VAL A 18 -6.64 -7.70 3.84
C VAL A 18 -5.57 -8.29 2.92
N HIS A 19 -5.69 -9.56 2.55
CA HIS A 19 -4.79 -10.18 1.57
C HIS A 19 -4.87 -9.47 0.21
N ASP A 20 -6.08 -9.14 -0.23
CA ASP A 20 -6.33 -8.46 -1.50
C ASP A 20 -5.83 -7.02 -1.49
N LEU A 21 -5.67 -6.38 -0.33
CA LEU A 21 -4.99 -5.07 -0.19
C LEU A 21 -3.48 -5.16 -0.45
N LEU A 22 -2.87 -6.34 -0.45
CA LEU A 22 -1.43 -6.52 -0.64
C LEU A 22 -1.02 -6.69 -2.11
N TRP A 23 -1.88 -6.30 -3.05
CA TRP A 23 -1.49 -6.21 -4.45
C TRP A 23 -0.31 -5.25 -4.61
N TYR A 24 0.57 -5.51 -5.57
CA TYR A 24 1.67 -4.59 -5.90
C TYR A 24 1.96 -4.55 -7.40
N VAL A 25 2.56 -3.46 -7.86
CA VAL A 25 3.08 -3.36 -9.23
C VAL A 25 4.50 -3.92 -9.24
N PRO A 26 4.80 -4.99 -10.00
CA PRO A 26 6.14 -5.57 -10.03
C PRO A 26 7.14 -4.59 -10.65
N ASN A 27 8.29 -4.41 -9.99
CA ASN A 27 9.39 -3.62 -10.54
C ASN A 27 9.96 -4.26 -11.83
N ARG A 28 10.46 -3.40 -12.73
CA ARG A 28 10.73 -3.62 -14.16
C ARG A 28 11.64 -4.81 -14.55
N THR A 29 12.24 -5.56 -13.63
CA THR A 29 13.39 -6.43 -13.98
C THR A 29 13.13 -7.92 -14.13
N ASN A 30 11.97 -8.49 -13.76
CA ASN A 30 11.95 -9.93 -13.43
C ASN A 30 10.98 -10.82 -14.22
N LEU A 31 10.48 -10.45 -15.42
CA LEU A 31 9.62 -11.36 -16.19
C LEU A 31 10.02 -11.50 -17.67
N PRO A 32 10.59 -12.65 -18.08
CA PRO A 32 10.80 -12.92 -19.50
C PRO A 32 9.46 -13.03 -20.23
N GLY A 33 9.33 -12.33 -21.37
CA GLY A 33 8.22 -12.51 -22.31
C GLY A 33 7.03 -11.55 -22.20
N ILE A 34 7.08 -10.51 -21.35
CA ILE A 34 6.00 -9.51 -21.26
C ILE A 34 6.50 -8.15 -21.78
N PRO A 35 5.80 -7.50 -22.74
CA PRO A 35 6.21 -6.20 -23.26
C PRO A 35 6.32 -5.14 -22.16
N GLU A 36 7.41 -4.38 -22.18
CA GLU A 36 7.73 -3.30 -21.21
C GLU A 36 6.59 -2.28 -21.05
N SER A 37 5.78 -2.07 -22.10
CA SER A 37 4.64 -1.15 -22.10
C SER A 37 3.54 -1.48 -21.10
N ARG A 38 3.49 -2.72 -20.58
CA ARG A 38 2.44 -3.15 -19.63
C ARG A 38 2.77 -2.93 -18.14
N TYR A 39 4.02 -2.61 -17.81
CA TYR A 39 4.49 -2.39 -16.43
C TYR A 39 5.11 -1.02 -16.23
N ASN A 40 4.89 -0.10 -17.16
CA ASN A 40 5.33 1.27 -16.95
C ASN A 40 4.48 1.85 -15.82
N HIS A 41 5.12 2.20 -14.69
CA HIS A 41 4.51 3.02 -13.65
C HIS A 41 4.18 4.35 -14.31
N GLY A 42 2.98 4.44 -14.90
CA GLY A 42 2.49 5.66 -15.51
C GLY A 42 1.95 6.59 -14.44
N LEU A 43 1.39 7.70 -14.87
CA LEU A 43 0.52 8.51 -14.02
C LEU A 43 -0.75 7.73 -13.67
N ARG A 44 -1.38 8.10 -12.56
CA ARG A 44 -2.75 7.69 -12.27
C ARG A 44 -3.70 8.09 -13.42
N PRO A 45 -4.82 7.38 -13.61
CA PRO A 45 -5.85 7.83 -14.52
C PRO A 45 -6.30 9.26 -14.21
N LEU A 46 -6.34 10.12 -15.22
CA LEU A 46 -6.78 11.53 -15.07
C LEU A 46 -8.22 11.66 -14.53
N LYS A 47 -9.09 10.70 -14.86
CA LYS A 47 -10.44 10.62 -14.31
C LYS A 47 -10.43 9.56 -13.20
N TRP A 48 -10.88 9.94 -12.02
CA TRP A 48 -11.09 9.00 -10.91
C TRP A 48 -12.04 7.87 -11.34
N ARG A 49 -11.73 6.64 -10.94
CA ARG A 49 -12.52 5.45 -11.29
C ARG A 49 -12.63 4.41 -10.17
N ALA A 50 -11.75 4.49 -9.17
CA ALA A 50 -11.66 3.56 -8.07
C ALA A 50 -10.83 4.20 -6.94
N PRO A 51 -11.05 3.79 -5.68
CA PRO A 51 -10.28 4.28 -4.55
C PRO A 51 -8.82 3.84 -4.62
N THR A 52 -7.90 4.59 -4.01
CA THR A 52 -6.45 4.37 -4.14
C THR A 52 -5.98 3.04 -3.55
N TRP A 53 -6.69 2.48 -2.57
CA TRP A 53 -6.43 1.15 -2.02
C TRP A 53 -6.81 0.00 -2.97
N SER A 54 -7.57 0.27 -4.03
CA SER A 54 -7.94 -0.72 -5.05
C SER A 54 -6.91 -0.78 -6.18
N TRP A 55 -6.58 -1.99 -6.65
CA TRP A 55 -5.76 -2.18 -7.84
C TRP A 55 -6.42 -1.56 -9.09
N ALA A 56 -7.74 -1.39 -9.09
CA ALA A 56 -8.46 -0.74 -10.17
C ALA A 56 -8.14 0.76 -10.26
N SER A 57 -7.48 1.37 -9.27
CA SER A 57 -7.06 2.77 -9.33
C SER A 57 -5.95 3.05 -10.35
N ILE A 58 -5.20 2.04 -10.80
CA ILE A 58 -4.00 2.22 -11.64
C ILE A 58 -4.07 1.55 -13.02
N ARG A 59 -3.28 2.05 -13.98
CA ARG A 59 -3.20 1.52 -15.36
C ARG A 59 -2.08 0.49 -15.56
N SER A 60 -1.68 -0.22 -14.52
CA SER A 60 -0.61 -1.23 -14.58
C SER A 60 -1.15 -2.60 -14.17
N ALA A 61 -0.47 -3.66 -14.62
CA ALA A 61 -0.75 -5.00 -14.12
C ALA A 61 -0.22 -5.15 -12.70
N VAL A 62 -1.02 -5.80 -11.84
CA VAL A 62 -0.67 -6.06 -10.45
C VAL A 62 -0.38 -7.54 -10.21
N LYS A 63 0.37 -7.83 -9.15
CA LYS A 63 0.61 -9.17 -8.64
C LYS A 63 0.12 -9.32 -7.22
N TYR A 64 -0.18 -10.56 -6.88
CA TYR A 64 -0.37 -11.06 -5.54
C TYR A 64 0.66 -12.15 -5.31
N ASP A 65 1.37 -12.06 -4.21
CA ASP A 65 2.26 -13.15 -3.79
C ASP A 65 1.45 -14.19 -3.03
N HIS A 66 1.92 -15.44 -3.02
CA HIS A 66 1.25 -16.55 -2.38
C HIS A 66 2.08 -16.99 -1.17
N TYR A 67 1.43 -17.12 -0.02
CA TYR A 67 2.10 -17.40 1.25
C TYR A 67 1.54 -18.62 1.95
N THR A 68 2.41 -19.32 2.67
CA THR A 68 2.02 -20.45 3.50
C THR A 68 1.39 -20.04 4.82
N ALA A 69 1.80 -18.89 5.38
CA ALA A 69 1.20 -18.33 6.57
C ALA A 69 1.11 -16.80 6.45
N PHE A 70 -0.02 -16.27 6.92
CA PHE A 70 -0.42 -14.88 6.75
C PHE A 70 -1.09 -14.41 8.03
N ASN A 71 -0.49 -13.42 8.68
CA ASN A 71 -1.04 -12.79 9.87
C ASN A 71 -1.39 -11.34 9.54
N GLU A 72 -2.68 -11.05 9.49
CA GLU A 72 -3.21 -9.69 9.32
C GLU A 72 -2.78 -8.82 10.50
N ALA A 73 -2.35 -7.58 10.22
CA ALA A 73 -1.92 -6.62 11.24
C ALA A 73 -2.76 -5.32 11.23
N ILE A 74 -3.74 -5.23 10.34
CA ILE A 74 -4.77 -4.18 10.33
C ILE A 74 -6.14 -4.78 10.68
N LYS A 75 -6.98 -3.99 11.33
CA LYS A 75 -8.39 -4.28 11.55
C LYS A 75 -9.24 -3.43 10.61
N ILE A 76 -10.11 -4.06 9.84
CA ILE A 76 -11.07 -3.35 8.98
C ILE A 76 -12.26 -2.91 9.84
N GLU A 77 -12.42 -1.60 10.05
CA GLU A 77 -13.54 -1.06 10.81
C GLU A 77 -14.75 -0.81 9.91
N LYS A 78 -14.53 -0.27 8.71
CA LYS A 78 -15.60 0.06 7.77
C LYS A 78 -15.10 0.13 6.34
N VAL A 79 -15.90 -0.36 5.40
CA VAL A 79 -15.71 -0.14 3.96
C VAL A 79 -16.96 0.53 3.39
N ASN A 80 -16.81 1.73 2.84
CA ASN A 80 -17.86 2.43 2.12
C ASN A 80 -17.59 2.34 0.62
N VAL A 81 -18.61 1.95 -0.15
CA VAL A 81 -18.56 1.90 -1.61
C VAL A 81 -19.88 2.42 -2.14
N GLU A 82 -19.83 3.52 -2.87
CA GLU A 82 -20.96 4.17 -3.51
C GLU A 82 -20.83 3.98 -5.02
N ALA A 83 -21.80 3.30 -5.63
CA ALA A 83 -21.82 3.02 -7.07
C ALA A 83 -22.85 3.90 -7.77
N VAL A 84 -22.57 4.30 -9.01
CA VAL A 84 -23.45 5.19 -9.81
C VAL A 84 -24.87 4.62 -9.92
N ASP A 85 -24.99 3.31 -10.17
CA ASP A 85 -26.27 2.61 -10.35
C ASP A 85 -26.53 1.54 -9.28
N GLY A 86 -25.88 1.64 -8.11
CA GLY A 86 -25.98 0.63 -7.04
C GLY A 86 -25.25 -0.69 -7.35
N ASN A 87 -24.66 -0.86 -8.54
CA ASN A 87 -23.82 -2.00 -8.89
C ASN A 87 -22.38 -1.80 -8.38
N THR A 88 -22.01 -2.44 -7.26
CA THR A 88 -20.68 -2.32 -6.64
C THR A 88 -19.52 -2.89 -7.47
N ALA A 89 -19.81 -3.57 -8.59
CA ALA A 89 -18.84 -4.02 -9.56
C ALA A 89 -18.70 -3.08 -10.79
N GLY A 90 -19.48 -1.99 -10.82
CA GLY A 90 -19.51 -0.99 -11.90
C GLY A 90 -18.73 0.29 -11.60
N GLU A 91 -19.08 1.39 -12.29
CA GLU A 91 -18.49 2.71 -12.04
C GLU A 91 -18.89 3.20 -10.64
N LEU A 92 -17.88 3.65 -9.88
CA LEU A 92 -18.05 4.17 -8.54
C LEU A 92 -18.27 5.68 -8.56
N VAL A 93 -18.90 6.20 -7.51
CA VAL A 93 -19.01 7.63 -7.21
C VAL A 93 -18.00 8.02 -6.13
N ALA A 94 -17.88 7.17 -5.10
CA ALA A 94 -16.94 7.34 -4.00
C ALA A 94 -16.67 5.98 -3.35
N ALA A 95 -15.52 5.85 -2.71
CA ALA A 95 -15.25 4.73 -1.84
C ALA A 95 -14.22 5.13 -0.78
N SER A 96 -14.34 4.57 0.41
CA SER A 96 -13.41 4.81 1.51
C SER A 96 -13.26 3.54 2.35
N LEU A 97 -12.08 3.39 2.92
CA LEU A 97 -11.70 2.30 3.81
C LEU A 97 -11.30 2.91 5.14
N VAL A 98 -11.88 2.43 6.24
CA VAL A 98 -11.52 2.82 7.60
C VAL A 98 -10.88 1.62 8.28
N VAL A 99 -9.65 1.80 8.77
CA VAL A 99 -8.88 0.75 9.43
C VAL A 99 -8.27 1.25 10.74
N SER A 100 -7.98 0.33 11.65
CA SER A 100 -7.09 0.56 12.78
C SER A 100 -5.86 -0.33 12.65
N GLY A 101 -4.70 0.16 13.09
CA GLY A 101 -3.46 -0.60 13.01
C GLY A 101 -2.23 0.21 13.41
N GLU A 102 -1.09 -0.46 13.38
CA GLU A 102 0.19 0.16 13.73
C GLU A 102 0.71 1.00 12.55
N MET A 103 1.02 2.27 12.80
CA MET A 103 1.51 3.21 11.80
C MET A 103 2.80 3.92 12.23
N ALA A 104 3.71 4.16 11.29
CA ALA A 104 4.92 4.95 11.52
C ALA A 104 5.17 5.95 10.38
N ALA A 105 5.63 7.15 10.72
CA ALA A 105 6.01 8.17 9.74
C ALA A 105 7.43 7.94 9.23
N VAL A 106 7.61 8.05 7.91
CA VAL A 106 8.90 7.91 7.22
C VAL A 106 9.02 8.99 6.15
N ASN A 107 10.25 9.45 5.90
CA ASN A 107 10.55 10.32 4.77
C ASN A 107 10.92 9.46 3.56
N ILE A 108 10.27 9.72 2.42
CA ILE A 108 10.59 9.05 1.16
C ILE A 108 11.61 9.87 0.36
N ARG A 109 12.62 9.19 -0.17
CA ARG A 109 13.72 9.80 -0.93
C ARG A 109 13.99 9.06 -2.23
N ARG A 110 14.40 9.80 -3.26
CA ARG A 110 14.76 9.22 -4.55
C ARG A 110 16.18 8.66 -4.51
N ASN A 111 16.34 7.35 -4.64
CA ASN A 111 17.67 6.76 -4.78
C ASN A 111 18.15 6.86 -6.23
N CYS A 112 18.88 7.93 -6.53
CA CYS A 112 19.49 8.14 -7.84
C CYS A 112 20.83 7.40 -8.02
N ARG A 113 21.28 6.60 -7.04
CA ARG A 113 22.63 6.01 -7.04
C ARG A 113 22.73 4.67 -7.76
N ILE A 114 21.61 4.01 -8.03
CA ILE A 114 21.56 2.71 -8.74
C ILE A 114 20.96 2.95 -10.13
N GLN A 115 21.50 2.32 -11.18
CA GLN A 115 20.95 2.40 -12.55
C GLN A 115 19.50 1.91 -12.65
N LEU A 116 19.03 1.21 -11.62
CA LEU A 116 17.64 0.90 -11.33
C LEU A 116 17.19 1.93 -10.29
N SER A 117 16.32 2.88 -10.65
CA SER A 117 15.75 3.83 -9.69
C SER A 117 15.03 3.07 -8.59
N SER A 118 15.65 2.96 -7.41
CA SER A 118 14.98 2.50 -6.20
C SER A 118 14.58 3.72 -5.37
N GLU A 119 13.71 3.51 -4.40
CA GLU A 119 13.36 4.52 -3.41
C GLU A 119 13.96 4.12 -2.08
N ASP A 120 14.42 5.12 -1.33
CA ASP A 120 14.93 4.92 0.02
C ASP A 120 13.94 5.53 1.01
N PHE A 121 13.72 4.84 2.12
CA PHE A 121 12.94 5.37 3.23
C PHE A 121 13.85 5.66 4.41
N GLU A 122 13.54 6.73 5.12
CA GLU A 122 14.21 7.13 6.34
C GLU A 122 13.18 7.35 7.44
N SER A 123 13.39 6.75 8.61
CA SER A 123 12.51 6.99 9.77
C SER A 123 12.56 8.47 10.20
N VAL A 124 11.39 9.09 10.41
CA VAL A 124 11.32 10.51 10.82
C VAL A 124 12.00 10.75 12.19
N GLY A 125 11.87 9.79 13.11
CA GLY A 125 12.42 9.91 14.46
C GLY A 125 13.89 9.54 14.56
N THR A 126 14.28 8.39 14.01
CA THR A 126 15.64 7.84 14.19
C THR A 126 16.61 8.29 13.09
N LYS A 127 16.11 8.79 11.96
CA LYS A 127 16.89 9.05 10.74
C LYS A 127 17.61 7.82 10.19
N GLU A 128 17.14 6.63 10.60
CA GLU A 128 17.65 5.36 10.12
C GLU A 128 17.12 5.09 8.71
N ARG A 129 18.01 4.67 7.81
CA ARG A 129 17.64 4.20 6.48
C ARG A 129 17.02 2.81 6.59
N LEU A 130 15.79 2.66 6.10
CA LEU A 130 15.05 1.42 6.21
C LEU A 130 15.42 0.46 5.06
N PRO A 131 15.68 -0.83 5.34
CA PRO A 131 15.92 -1.85 4.32
C PRO A 131 14.60 -2.34 3.69
N ALA A 132 13.69 -1.42 3.37
CA ALA A 132 12.40 -1.72 2.78
C ALA A 132 12.46 -1.65 1.26
N SER A 133 11.98 -2.68 0.59
CA SER A 133 11.71 -2.65 -0.85
C SER A 133 10.38 -1.95 -1.11
N PHE A 134 10.33 -1.07 -2.12
CA PHE A 134 9.11 -0.33 -2.49
C PHE A 134 8.57 -0.76 -3.84
N SER A 135 7.27 -1.04 -3.88
CA SER A 135 6.49 -1.22 -5.09
C SER A 135 5.48 -0.09 -5.20
N LYS A 136 5.86 0.98 -5.91
CA LYS A 136 4.99 2.14 -6.13
C LYS A 136 3.83 1.82 -7.06
N ASP A 137 2.66 2.35 -6.72
CA ASP A 137 1.43 2.12 -7.50
C ASP A 137 1.47 2.89 -8.85
N TYR A 138 2.16 4.04 -8.88
CA TYR A 138 2.31 4.94 -10.03
C TYR A 138 3.67 5.65 -9.97
N ASP A 139 4.04 6.43 -10.99
CA ASP A 139 5.24 7.27 -10.91
C ASP A 139 5.03 8.47 -9.99
N ILE A 140 5.31 8.26 -8.70
CA ILE A 140 5.17 9.27 -7.64
C ILE A 140 6.05 10.50 -7.84
N TRP A 141 7.06 10.43 -8.70
CA TRP A 141 7.98 11.55 -8.96
C TRP A 141 7.61 12.35 -10.21
N ALA A 142 6.64 11.87 -11.00
CA ALA A 142 6.23 12.54 -12.21
C ALA A 142 5.37 13.77 -11.87
N LYS A 143 5.63 14.88 -12.57
CA LYS A 143 4.92 16.14 -12.38
C LYS A 143 3.41 15.96 -12.62
N SER A 144 2.63 15.97 -11.55
CA SER A 144 1.18 15.76 -11.51
C SER A 144 0.64 16.20 -10.15
N ASP A 145 -0.69 16.17 -9.97
CA ASP A 145 -1.32 16.49 -8.68
C ASP A 145 -1.00 15.45 -7.58
N ASP A 146 -0.60 14.24 -7.99
CA ASP A 146 -0.17 13.15 -7.12
C ASP A 146 1.36 13.11 -6.90
N GLN A 147 2.09 14.13 -7.36
CA GLN A 147 3.55 14.18 -7.18
C GLN A 147 3.89 14.21 -5.68
N ILE A 148 4.94 13.45 -5.32
CA ILE A 148 5.58 13.44 -4.01
C ILE A 148 6.91 14.17 -4.11
N ASP A 149 7.19 15.03 -3.14
CA ASP A 149 8.43 15.78 -3.05
C ASP A 149 9.55 14.97 -2.36
N GLU A 150 10.80 15.29 -2.70
CA GLU A 150 11.97 14.67 -2.08
C GLU A 150 11.98 14.96 -0.57
N GLY A 151 11.95 13.90 0.25
CA GLY A 151 11.90 14.00 1.70
C GLY A 151 10.52 14.28 2.27
N GLU A 152 9.44 14.20 1.47
CA GLU A 152 8.07 14.29 1.96
C GLU A 152 7.78 13.16 2.97
N GLU A 153 7.03 13.50 4.03
CA GLU A 153 6.58 12.56 5.04
C GLU A 153 5.45 11.69 4.47
N VAL A 154 5.64 10.38 4.51
CA VAL A 154 4.65 9.36 4.19
C VAL A 154 4.53 8.39 5.38
N TYR A 155 3.52 7.53 5.36
CA TYR A 155 3.19 6.69 6.51
C TYR A 155 3.22 5.22 6.11
N PHE A 156 3.89 4.41 6.91
CA PHE A 156 3.85 2.96 6.83
C PHE A 156 2.76 2.46 7.76
N LEU A 157 1.68 1.91 7.21
CA LEU A 157 0.67 1.17 7.95
C LEU A 157 1.00 -0.33 7.87
N LEU A 158 1.31 -0.97 8.99
CA LEU A 158 1.65 -2.39 9.04
C LEU A 158 0.42 -3.23 8.68
N ALA A 159 0.40 -3.78 7.46
CA ALA A 159 -0.73 -4.49 6.92
C ALA A 159 -0.69 -6.00 7.25
N ALA A 160 0.48 -6.61 7.22
CA ALA A 160 0.62 -8.04 7.50
C ALA A 160 2.04 -8.45 7.92
N LYS A 161 2.11 -9.59 8.61
CA LYS A 161 3.32 -10.38 8.81
C LYS A 161 3.17 -11.68 8.03
N VAL A 162 4.15 -11.97 7.20
CA VAL A 162 4.12 -13.06 6.21
C VAL A 162 5.28 -14.00 6.49
N PHE A 163 5.01 -15.31 6.42
CA PHE A 163 6.02 -16.35 6.68
C PHE A 163 6.04 -17.32 5.49
N ASP A 164 7.18 -17.38 4.80
CA ASP A 164 7.41 -18.35 3.74
C ASP A 164 8.16 -19.58 4.27
N ASN A 165 7.48 -20.72 4.25
CA ASN A 165 8.06 -22.02 4.61
C ASN A 165 8.52 -22.84 3.39
N GLN A 166 8.44 -22.32 2.15
CA GLN A 166 8.59 -23.13 0.93
C GLN A 166 10.02 -23.27 0.39
N THR A 167 11.00 -22.49 0.86
CA THR A 167 12.39 -22.64 0.40
C THR A 167 13.27 -23.33 1.44
N THR A 168 13.65 -24.57 1.10
CA THR A 168 14.81 -25.31 1.61
C THR A 168 15.95 -24.41 2.14
N GLY A 169 15.92 -24.08 3.43
CA GLY A 169 17.08 -23.63 4.20
C GLY A 169 17.06 -22.22 4.81
N MET A 170 16.18 -21.29 4.39
CA MET A 170 16.08 -19.97 5.05
C MET A 170 14.63 -19.53 5.17
N ARG A 171 14.15 -19.42 6.40
CA ARG A 171 12.90 -18.76 6.77
C ARG A 171 13.08 -17.26 6.50
N ARG A 172 12.26 -16.70 5.60
CA ARG A 172 12.19 -15.25 5.39
C ARG A 172 10.86 -14.77 5.93
N ASP A 173 10.93 -14.23 7.13
CA ASP A 173 9.79 -13.53 7.71
C ASP A 173 9.78 -12.14 7.09
N GLU A 174 8.64 -11.74 6.54
CA GLU A 174 8.48 -10.42 5.93
C GLU A 174 7.40 -9.65 6.65
N VAL A 175 7.62 -8.35 6.81
CA VAL A 175 6.58 -7.41 7.24
C VAL A 175 6.22 -6.50 6.08
N TRP A 176 4.92 -6.32 5.92
CA TRP A 176 4.31 -5.69 4.77
C TRP A 176 3.58 -4.43 5.20
N PHE A 177 3.87 -3.33 4.52
CA PHE A 177 3.31 -2.02 4.83
C PHE A 177 2.55 -1.48 3.64
N MET A 178 1.32 -1.01 3.88
CA MET A 178 0.71 -0.05 2.98
C MET A 178 1.43 1.28 3.16
N VAL A 179 1.91 1.86 2.06
CA VAL A 179 2.53 3.18 2.07
C VAL A 179 1.47 4.20 1.75
N LEU A 180 1.25 5.13 2.67
CA LEU A 180 0.17 6.10 2.66
C LEU A 180 0.72 7.52 2.58
N ARG A 181 0.12 8.35 1.75
CA ARG A 181 0.32 9.80 1.71
C ARG A 181 -0.87 10.48 2.36
N LEU A 182 -0.62 11.45 3.24
CA LEU A 182 -1.66 12.29 3.80
C LEU A 182 -2.21 13.24 2.73
N VAL A 183 -3.52 13.24 2.53
CA VAL A 183 -4.21 14.07 1.52
C VAL A 183 -4.95 15.23 2.16
N ASP A 184 -5.57 15.00 3.31
CA ASP A 184 -6.35 16.02 4.01
C ASP A 184 -6.27 15.82 5.53
N ARG A 185 -6.23 16.94 6.25
CA ARG A 185 -6.35 16.98 7.71
C ARG A 185 -7.61 17.78 8.04
N ASN A 186 -8.68 17.06 8.38
CA ASN A 186 -9.90 17.71 8.84
C ASN A 186 -9.71 18.22 10.27
N THR A 187 -9.17 19.43 10.40
CA THR A 187 -9.08 20.19 11.65
C THR A 187 -10.43 20.84 11.96
N GLY A 188 -11.49 20.02 12.03
CA GLY A 188 -12.82 20.45 12.46
C GLY A 188 -12.87 20.63 13.97
N SER A 189 -13.58 21.65 14.46
CA SER A 189 -13.67 22.06 15.88
C SER A 189 -14.39 21.07 16.83
N GLY A 190 -14.30 19.77 16.58
CA GLY A 190 -14.92 18.72 17.38
C GLY A 190 -14.01 17.51 17.49
N ASN A 191 -13.10 17.52 18.48
CA ASN A 191 -12.40 16.43 19.16
C ASN A 191 -11.90 15.16 18.41
N SER A 192 -11.92 15.09 17.08
CA SER A 192 -11.32 14.01 16.28
C SER A 192 -10.63 14.59 15.05
N ASP A 193 -9.30 14.68 15.10
CA ASP A 193 -8.47 14.98 13.94
C ASP A 193 -8.53 13.78 12.97
N ASN A 194 -9.51 13.79 12.08
CA ASN A 194 -9.62 12.75 11.06
C ASN A 194 -8.70 13.08 9.89
N CYS A 195 -7.60 12.34 9.80
CA CYS A 195 -6.69 12.39 8.67
C CYS A 195 -7.17 11.46 7.55
N VAL A 196 -7.12 11.95 6.32
CA VAL A 196 -7.46 11.18 5.12
C VAL A 196 -6.19 10.89 4.33
N TYR A 197 -6.02 9.63 3.97
CA TYR A 197 -4.82 9.12 3.32
C TYR A 197 -5.14 8.54 1.94
N ALA A 198 -4.17 8.65 1.04
CA ALA A 198 -4.14 7.91 -0.22
C ALA A 198 -3.00 6.90 -0.19
N ARG A 199 -3.28 5.66 -0.59
CA ARG A 199 -2.25 4.65 -0.81
C ARG A 199 -1.40 5.02 -2.02
N ILE A 200 -0.09 4.94 -1.88
CA ILE A 200 0.87 5.26 -2.95
C ILE A 200 1.74 4.05 -3.36
N GLY A 201 1.71 2.98 -2.58
CA GLY A 201 2.41 1.75 -2.90
C GLY A 201 2.39 0.75 -1.75
N LEU A 202 3.20 -0.28 -1.93
CA LEU A 202 3.41 -1.34 -0.95
C LEU A 202 4.90 -1.44 -0.64
N ALA A 203 5.26 -1.45 0.64
CA ALA A 203 6.63 -1.67 1.09
C ALA A 203 6.75 -3.03 1.78
N LYS A 204 7.89 -3.69 1.60
CA LYS A 204 8.20 -4.97 2.24
C LYS A 204 9.57 -4.89 2.89
N MET A 205 9.70 -5.40 4.10
CA MET A 205 10.95 -5.48 4.82
C MET A 205 11.17 -6.92 5.28
N GLU A 206 12.33 -7.48 4.93
CA GLU A 206 12.75 -8.79 5.45
C GLU A 206 13.14 -8.63 6.93
N VAL A 207 12.66 -9.54 7.77
CA VAL A 207 12.99 -9.63 9.19
C VAL A 207 13.83 -10.89 9.36
N THR A 208 15.15 -10.72 9.27
CA THR A 208 16.10 -11.76 9.72
C THR A 208 16.29 -11.61 11.22
N ASP A 209 16.35 -12.71 11.96
CA ASP A 209 16.36 -12.79 13.44
C ASP A 209 17.11 -11.66 14.19
N GLU A 210 16.62 -11.36 15.40
CA GLU A 210 16.92 -10.19 16.25
C GLU A 210 18.34 -9.59 16.27
N PRO A 211 18.45 -8.25 16.49
CA PRO A 211 17.38 -7.35 16.94
C PRO A 211 16.50 -6.81 15.81
N LEU A 212 15.21 -6.63 16.11
CA LEU A 212 14.29 -5.92 15.25
C LEU A 212 14.79 -4.48 15.00
N PRO A 213 14.59 -3.91 13.80
CA PRO A 213 14.97 -2.52 13.52
C PRO A 213 14.34 -1.57 14.54
N ASP A 214 15.11 -0.58 15.03
CA ASP A 214 14.63 0.45 15.97
C ASP A 214 13.40 1.19 15.43
N PHE A 215 13.32 1.31 14.10
CA PHE A 215 12.13 1.77 13.39
C PHE A 215 10.83 1.09 13.82
N LEU A 216 10.83 -0.22 14.09
CA LEU A 216 9.60 -0.91 14.51
C LEU A 216 9.11 -0.44 15.89
N ALA A 217 9.98 0.12 16.73
CA ALA A 217 9.59 0.75 17.99
C ALA A 217 8.96 2.15 17.81
N THR A 218 9.01 2.72 16.61
CA THR A 218 8.40 4.02 16.30
C THR A 218 6.93 3.92 15.89
N PHE A 219 6.41 2.70 15.75
CA PHE A 219 5.02 2.48 15.41
C PHE A 219 4.11 2.90 16.56
N VAL A 220 3.04 3.60 16.21
CA VAL A 220 1.97 4.00 17.10
C VAL A 220 0.68 3.39 16.59
N HIS A 221 -0.15 2.91 17.51
CA HIS A 221 -1.48 2.43 17.17
C HIS A 221 -2.35 3.62 16.76
N GLU A 222 -2.89 3.57 15.55
CA GLU A 222 -3.80 4.57 15.02
C GLU A 222 -5.18 3.97 14.81
N ASP A 223 -6.19 4.68 15.31
CA ASP A 223 -7.59 4.33 15.14
C ASP A 223 -8.23 5.14 14.01
N ASN A 224 -9.14 4.52 13.28
CA ASN A 224 -9.93 5.20 12.24
C ASN A 224 -9.09 5.87 11.13
N VAL A 225 -8.01 5.22 10.70
CA VAL A 225 -7.24 5.64 9.51
C VAL A 225 -8.15 5.53 8.28
N ILE A 226 -8.47 6.68 7.67
CA ILE A 226 -9.34 6.76 6.49
C ILE A 226 -8.47 6.73 5.23
N ILE A 227 -8.69 5.74 4.37
CA ILE A 227 -8.00 5.57 3.08
C ILE A 227 -9.02 5.71 1.95
N ILE A 228 -8.77 6.64 1.02
CA ILE A 228 -9.62 6.90 -0.16
C ILE A 228 -9.10 6.25 -1.42
#